data_AF-A0A2P0QJZ6-F1
#
_entry.id   AF-A0A2P0QJZ6-F1
#
_cell.length_a   1.000
_cell.length_b   1.000
_cell.length_c   1.000
_cell.angle_alpha   90.00
_cell.angle_beta   90.00
_cell.angle_gamma   90.00
#
_symmetry.space_group_name_H-M   'P 1'
#
loop_
_entity.id
_entity.type
_entity.pdbx_description
1 polymer ?
#
loop_
_entity_poly.entity_id
_entity_poly.type
_entity_poly.pdbx_seq_one_letter_code
_entity_poly.pdbx_strand_id
1 'polypeptide(L)'
;MGHGGFKLSAERNARVHPMLGRDSGFYEEDAEWAIVALTFPDLFTVFERKCADKMIRDCWPDACEAVFGRVLVPGESMEKDRRAFELRHANDWVVISALRSDHHPGMTEVIATRGGRRDHGVEERRFLVPSVDYQAGGFGFVIDETRYAAFDGPSSFASWNGRDAA
;
A
#
# COMPACT_ATOMS: atom_id res chain seq x y z
N MET A 1 20.21 -15.22 -15.69
CA MET A 1 19.11 -14.25 -15.87
C MET A 1 19.52 -12.99 -15.13
N GLY A 2 20.23 -12.09 -15.80
CA GLY A 2 20.57 -10.79 -15.21
C GLY A 2 19.29 -9.96 -15.20
N HIS A 3 18.88 -9.47 -14.05
CA HIS A 3 17.87 -8.43 -13.98
C HIS A 3 18.52 -7.20 -14.63
N GLY A 4 17.84 -6.59 -15.60
CA GLY A 4 18.34 -5.42 -16.31
C GLY A 4 18.49 -4.24 -15.34
N GLY A 5 19.13 -3.17 -15.81
CA GLY A 5 19.29 -1.97 -15.00
C GLY A 5 20.28 -0.98 -15.58
N PHE A 6 20.44 0.14 -14.89
CA PHE A 6 21.41 1.17 -15.22
C PHE A 6 22.60 1.09 -14.28
N LYS A 7 23.80 1.02 -14.84
CA LYS A 7 25.04 1.23 -14.10
C LYS A 7 25.57 2.63 -14.41
N LEU A 8 25.54 3.51 -13.42
CA LEU A 8 26.15 4.83 -13.53
C LEU A 8 27.66 4.77 -13.22
N SER A 9 28.44 5.62 -13.90
CA SER A 9 29.80 5.92 -13.44
C SER A 9 29.73 6.64 -12.10
N ALA A 10 30.82 6.62 -11.33
CA ALA A 10 30.89 7.33 -10.04
C ALA A 10 30.52 8.83 -10.17
N GLU A 11 31.02 9.48 -11.23
CA GLU A 11 30.71 10.89 -11.53
C GLU A 11 29.23 11.14 -11.81
N ARG A 12 28.58 10.25 -12.58
CA ARG A 12 27.14 10.37 -12.85
C ARG A 12 26.32 10.05 -11.61
N ASN A 13 26.75 9.07 -10.83
CA ASN A 13 26.09 8.70 -9.58
C ASN A 13 26.10 9.85 -8.57
N ALA A 14 27.19 10.61 -8.50
CA ALA A 14 27.31 11.80 -7.63
C ALA A 14 26.34 12.94 -8.00
N ARG A 15 25.72 12.91 -9.19
CA ARG A 15 24.69 13.88 -9.60
C ARG A 15 23.28 13.49 -9.15
N VAL A 16 23.08 12.24 -8.74
CA VAL A 16 21.78 11.77 -8.24
C VAL A 16 21.53 12.40 -6.88
N HIS A 17 20.28 12.81 -6.61
CA HIS A 17 19.92 13.38 -5.32
C HIS A 17 20.28 12.41 -4.17
N PRO A 18 20.87 12.86 -3.06
CA PRO A 18 21.37 11.96 -2.01
C PRO A 18 20.33 10.99 -1.43
N MET A 19 19.05 11.38 -1.38
CA MET A 19 17.96 10.51 -0.92
C MET A 19 17.61 9.37 -1.89
N LEU A 20 18.07 9.45 -3.14
CA LEU A 20 17.79 8.49 -4.21
C LEU A 20 19.05 7.75 -4.69
N GLY A 21 20.24 8.21 -4.29
CA GLY A 21 21.50 7.63 -4.69
C GLY A 21 21.68 6.19 -4.21
N ARG A 22 22.52 5.44 -4.94
CA ARG A 22 23.00 4.11 -4.57
C ARG A 22 24.50 4.09 -4.50
N ASP A 23 25.07 3.63 -3.40
CA ASP A 23 26.53 3.50 -3.25
C ASP A 23 27.13 2.56 -4.29
N SER A 24 26.37 1.52 -4.66
CA SER A 24 26.73 0.61 -5.73
C SER A 24 26.74 1.30 -7.09
N GLY A 25 26.01 2.40 -7.30
CA GLY A 25 25.76 3.02 -8.61
C GLY A 25 24.97 2.15 -9.59
N PHE A 26 24.43 1.01 -9.13
CA PHE A 26 23.51 0.17 -9.89
C PHE A 26 22.07 0.53 -9.51
N TYR A 27 21.22 0.65 -10.52
CA TYR A 27 19.81 1.02 -10.40
C TYR A 27 18.97 -0.04 -11.11
N GLU A 28 18.10 -0.71 -10.37
CA GLU A 28 17.19 -1.75 -10.85
C GLU A 28 16.20 -1.25 -11.93
N GLU A 29 15.91 -2.13 -12.90
CA GLU A 29 15.03 -1.87 -14.05
C GLU A 29 13.56 -1.64 -13.67
N ASP A 30 13.06 -2.24 -12.59
CA ASP A 30 11.62 -2.19 -12.29
C ASP A 30 11.18 -0.84 -11.70
N ALA A 31 12.06 -0.18 -10.96
CA ALA A 31 11.72 1.05 -10.23
C ALA A 31 12.81 2.11 -10.28
N GLU A 32 14.08 1.72 -10.09
CA GLU A 32 15.17 2.67 -9.86
C GLU A 32 15.68 3.32 -11.15
N TRP A 33 15.36 2.77 -12.33
CA TRP A 33 15.52 3.46 -13.60
C TRP A 33 14.85 4.85 -13.60
N ALA A 34 13.77 5.03 -12.83
CA ALA A 34 13.08 6.30 -12.71
C ALA A 34 13.97 7.37 -12.04
N ILE A 35 14.88 6.97 -11.16
CA ILE A 35 15.87 7.85 -10.53
C ILE A 35 16.87 8.33 -11.58
N VAL A 36 17.30 7.44 -12.47
CA VAL A 36 18.18 7.78 -13.59
C VAL A 36 17.47 8.73 -14.57
N ALA A 37 16.21 8.45 -14.91
CA ALA A 37 15.40 9.30 -15.78
C ALA A 37 15.11 10.68 -15.19
N LEU A 38 14.92 10.77 -13.87
CA LEU A 38 14.78 12.02 -13.14
C LEU A 38 16.09 12.84 -13.19
N THR A 39 17.23 12.17 -13.05
CA THR A 39 18.55 12.82 -12.97
C THR A 39 19.08 13.24 -14.36
N PHE A 40 18.77 12.46 -15.40
CA PHE A 40 19.26 12.67 -16.76
C PHE A 40 18.10 12.70 -17.77
N PRO A 41 17.17 13.67 -17.66
CA PRO A 41 15.92 13.68 -18.42
C PRO A 41 16.09 13.74 -19.94
N ASP A 42 17.21 14.28 -20.42
CA ASP A 42 17.53 14.41 -21.85
C ASP A 42 17.83 13.06 -22.52
N LEU A 43 18.13 12.02 -21.73
CA LEU A 43 18.37 10.66 -22.23
C LEU A 43 17.08 9.87 -22.44
N PHE A 44 15.94 10.42 -22.02
CA PHE A 44 14.65 9.74 -22.00
C PHE A 44 13.61 10.51 -22.81
N THR A 45 12.63 9.80 -23.34
CA THR A 45 11.49 10.37 -24.04
C THR A 45 10.53 11.08 -23.07
N VAL A 46 9.65 11.92 -23.63
CA VAL A 46 8.57 12.56 -22.85
C VAL A 46 7.71 11.53 -22.11
N PHE A 47 7.44 10.39 -22.73
CA PHE A 47 6.63 9.33 -22.14
C PHE A 47 7.34 8.70 -20.95
N GLU A 48 8.60 8.30 -21.12
CA GLU A 48 9.41 7.69 -20.04
C GLU A 48 9.57 8.65 -18.86
N ARG A 49 9.77 9.95 -19.12
CA ARG A 49 9.82 10.94 -18.03
C ARG A 49 8.52 11.04 -17.23
N LYS A 50 7.36 10.93 -17.88
CA LYS A 50 6.06 10.90 -17.17
C LYS A 50 5.90 9.63 -16.33
N CYS A 51 6.33 8.49 -16.85
CA CYS A 51 6.33 7.23 -16.09
C CYS A 51 7.29 7.30 -14.89
N ALA A 52 8.50 7.82 -15.10
CA ALA A 52 9.49 8.02 -14.05
C ALA A 52 8.98 8.97 -12.95
N ASP A 53 8.40 10.10 -13.34
CA ASP A 53 7.80 11.07 -12.41
C ASP A 53 6.71 10.44 -11.53
N LYS A 54 5.82 9.62 -12.12
CA LYS A 54 4.83 8.84 -11.35
C LYS A 54 5.51 7.83 -10.42
N MET A 55 6.48 7.07 -10.92
CA MET A 55 7.22 6.07 -10.13
C MET A 55 7.94 6.72 -8.93
N ILE A 56 8.58 7.88 -9.13
CA ILE A 56 9.26 8.61 -8.06
C ILE A 56 8.27 9.05 -6.98
N ARG A 57 7.09 9.58 -7.35
CA ARG A 57 6.04 9.93 -6.38
C ARG A 57 5.52 8.74 -5.59
N ASP A 58 5.32 7.60 -6.26
CA ASP A 58 4.72 6.43 -5.62
C ASP A 58 5.74 5.64 -4.77
N CYS A 59 7.00 5.51 -5.21
CA CYS A 59 8.01 4.71 -4.53
C CYS A 59 8.90 5.51 -3.55
N TRP A 60 9.18 6.78 -3.85
CA TRP A 60 10.01 7.66 -3.01
C TRP A 60 9.36 9.02 -2.79
N PRO A 61 8.15 9.09 -2.22
CA PRO A 61 7.40 10.34 -2.06
C PRO A 61 8.19 11.41 -1.31
N ASP A 62 8.87 11.06 -0.21
CA ASP A 62 9.62 12.03 0.60
C ASP A 62 10.81 12.61 -0.18
N ALA A 63 11.48 11.78 -0.99
CA ALA A 63 12.54 12.25 -1.88
C ALA A 63 12.00 13.08 -3.05
N CYS A 64 10.82 12.75 -3.57
CA CYS A 64 10.13 13.53 -4.58
C CYS A 64 9.87 14.96 -4.06
N GLU A 65 9.34 15.09 -2.84
CA GLU A 65 9.08 16.39 -2.21
C GLU A 65 10.37 17.18 -1.99
N ALA A 66 11.44 16.52 -1.56
CA ALA A 66 12.75 17.15 -1.37
C ALA A 66 13.35 17.64 -2.71
N VAL A 67 13.27 16.84 -3.77
CA VAL A 67 13.81 17.18 -5.10
C VAL A 67 13.02 18.34 -5.74
N PHE A 68 11.70 18.33 -5.64
CA PHE A 68 10.84 19.34 -6.29
C PHE A 68 10.46 20.51 -5.40
N GLY A 69 10.79 20.47 -4.10
CA GLY A 69 10.46 21.51 -3.14
C GLY A 69 8.95 21.72 -2.92
N ARG A 70 8.13 20.69 -3.14
CA ARG A 70 6.67 20.76 -2.99
C ARG A 70 6.15 19.58 -2.19
N VAL A 71 5.09 19.79 -1.43
CA VAL A 71 4.37 18.70 -0.76
C VAL A 71 3.37 18.08 -1.74
N LEU A 72 3.35 16.75 -1.81
CA LEU A 72 2.37 15.98 -2.56
C LEU A 72 1.02 16.02 -1.84
N VAL A 73 -0.02 16.43 -2.55
CA VAL A 73 -1.38 16.47 -2.03
C VAL A 73 -2.06 15.10 -2.13
N PRO A 74 -3.19 14.87 -1.44
CA PRO A 74 -3.91 13.60 -1.53
C PRO A 74 -4.20 13.21 -3.00
N GLY A 75 -3.92 11.96 -3.36
CA GLY A 75 -4.08 11.43 -4.72
C GLY A 75 -2.82 11.54 -5.61
N GLU A 76 -1.78 12.25 -5.20
CA GLU A 76 -0.55 12.38 -6.00
C GLU A 76 0.47 11.25 -5.74
N SER A 77 0.38 10.57 -4.61
CA SER A 77 1.23 9.42 -4.26
C SER A 77 0.41 8.38 -3.52
N MET A 78 0.33 7.19 -4.11
CA MET A 78 -0.40 6.06 -3.51
C MET A 78 0.18 5.71 -2.13
N GLU A 79 1.50 5.78 -1.98
CA GLU A 79 2.19 5.48 -0.72
C GLU A 79 1.90 6.52 0.37
N LYS A 80 1.86 7.83 0.05
CA LYS A 80 1.48 8.84 1.06
C LYS A 80 0.02 8.71 1.44
N ASP A 81 -0.86 8.44 0.48
CA ASP A 81 -2.28 8.23 0.73
C ASP A 81 -2.49 6.99 1.63
N ARG A 82 -1.76 5.91 1.38
CA ARG A 82 -1.72 4.71 2.24
C ARG A 82 -1.28 5.07 3.66
N ARG A 83 -0.16 5.76 3.83
CA ARG A 83 0.34 6.19 5.16
C ARG A 83 -0.67 7.08 5.89
N ALA A 84 -1.33 8.00 5.17
CA ALA A 84 -2.34 8.88 5.74
C ALA A 84 -3.60 8.11 6.18
N PHE A 85 -4.00 7.10 5.40
CA PHE A 85 -5.08 6.18 5.77
C PHE A 85 -4.72 5.37 7.02
N GLU A 86 -3.54 4.74 7.04
CA GLU A 86 -3.03 3.96 8.18
C GLU A 86 -2.96 4.80 9.45
N LEU A 87 -2.46 6.03 9.37
CA LEU A 87 -2.40 6.95 10.51
C LEU A 87 -3.79 7.33 11.03
N ARG A 88 -4.72 7.66 10.12
CA ARG A 88 -6.09 8.04 10.47
C ARG A 88 -6.85 6.88 11.14
N HIS A 89 -6.62 5.67 10.65
CA HIS A 89 -7.36 4.47 11.05
C HIS A 89 -6.56 3.53 11.95
N ALA A 90 -5.47 4.01 12.56
CA ALA A 90 -4.54 3.20 13.36
C ALA A 90 -5.25 2.43 14.50
N ASN A 91 -6.32 3.02 15.03
CA ASN A 91 -7.13 2.45 16.11
C ASN A 91 -8.48 1.92 15.63
N ASP A 92 -8.80 1.96 14.34
CA ASP A 92 -10.07 1.47 13.80
C ASP A 92 -9.94 0.01 13.35
N TRP A 93 -11.05 -0.71 13.27
CA TRP A 93 -11.08 -2.05 12.68
C TRP A 93 -11.06 -1.93 11.15
N VAL A 94 -9.96 -2.33 10.52
CA VAL A 94 -9.83 -2.33 9.06
C VAL A 94 -9.82 -3.77 8.58
N VAL A 95 -10.67 -4.07 7.60
CA VAL A 95 -10.81 -5.39 7.00
C VAL A 95 -9.51 -5.80 6.30
N ILE A 96 -9.00 -6.98 6.67
CA ILE A 96 -7.82 -7.61 6.08
C ILE A 96 -8.18 -8.82 5.21
N SER A 97 -9.35 -9.42 5.43
CA SER A 97 -9.84 -10.57 4.67
C SER A 97 -11.36 -10.55 4.58
N ALA A 98 -11.91 -10.98 3.45
CA ALA A 98 -13.34 -10.99 3.21
C ALA A 98 -13.74 -12.15 2.30
N LEU A 99 -14.91 -12.73 2.54
CA LEU A 99 -15.56 -13.69 1.66
C LEU A 99 -17.07 -13.56 1.74
N ARG A 100 -17.78 -14.08 0.74
CA ARG A 100 -19.23 -14.17 0.80
C ARG A 100 -19.63 -15.28 1.77
N SER A 101 -20.55 -15.00 2.68
CA SER A 101 -21.01 -16.00 3.64
C SER A 101 -21.87 -17.06 2.97
N ASP A 102 -21.58 -18.34 3.23
CA ASP A 102 -22.47 -19.44 2.88
C ASP A 102 -23.57 -19.65 3.94
N HIS A 103 -23.35 -19.14 5.16
CA HIS A 103 -24.29 -19.24 6.29
C HIS A 103 -25.32 -18.10 6.32
N HIS A 104 -24.95 -16.92 5.81
CA HIS A 104 -25.78 -15.73 5.82
C HIS A 104 -25.94 -15.16 4.40
N PRO A 105 -26.97 -15.61 3.64
CA PRO A 105 -27.20 -15.16 2.28
C PRO A 105 -27.27 -13.63 2.16
N GLY A 106 -26.46 -13.06 1.27
CA GLY A 106 -26.39 -11.61 1.05
C GLY A 106 -25.45 -10.86 1.99
N MET A 107 -24.72 -11.58 2.86
CA MET A 107 -23.68 -11.03 3.72
C MET A 107 -22.27 -11.41 3.24
N THR A 108 -21.32 -10.53 3.56
CA THR A 108 -19.89 -10.74 3.45
C THR A 108 -19.33 -10.91 4.86
N GLU A 109 -18.68 -12.05 5.12
CA GLU A 109 -17.90 -12.26 6.33
C GLU A 109 -16.57 -11.56 6.16
N VAL A 110 -16.19 -10.74 7.13
CA VAL A 110 -14.93 -10.01 7.10
C VAL A 110 -14.15 -10.26 8.39
N ILE A 111 -12.84 -10.40 8.26
CA ILE A 111 -11.88 -10.38 9.35
C ILE A 111 -11.18 -9.03 9.31
N ALA A 112 -11.20 -8.31 10.43
CA ALA A 112 -10.58 -7.02 10.58
C ALA A 112 -9.57 -7.03 11.74
N THR A 113 -8.57 -6.16 11.64
CA THR A 113 -7.57 -5.92 12.69
C THR A 113 -7.45 -4.42 12.96
N ARG A 114 -6.97 -4.05 14.16
CA ARG A 114 -6.74 -2.64 14.50
C ARG A 114 -5.66 -2.03 13.59
N GLY A 115 -6.04 -1.03 12.81
CA GLY A 115 -5.19 -0.38 11.81
C GLY A 115 -4.93 -1.22 10.56
N GLY A 116 -5.60 -2.35 10.36
CA GLY A 116 -5.40 -3.21 9.19
C GLY A 116 -4.08 -3.98 9.18
N ARG A 117 -3.42 -4.08 10.33
CA ARG A 117 -2.17 -4.82 10.51
C ARG A 117 -2.36 -6.31 10.22
N ARG A 118 -1.39 -6.92 9.54
CA ARG A 118 -1.41 -8.35 9.17
C ARG A 118 -0.31 -9.16 9.86
N ASP A 119 0.27 -8.60 10.92
CA ASP A 119 1.33 -9.25 11.69
C ASP A 119 0.79 -10.45 12.47
N HIS A 120 1.65 -11.44 12.76
CA HIS A 120 1.25 -12.57 13.58
C HIS A 120 0.90 -12.13 15.01
N GLY A 121 -0.23 -12.62 15.54
CA GLY A 121 -0.64 -12.41 16.93
C GLY A 121 -1.39 -11.10 17.19
N VAL A 122 -1.74 -10.33 16.16
CA VAL A 122 -2.66 -9.19 16.31
C VAL A 122 -4.08 -9.67 16.61
N GLU A 123 -4.83 -8.86 17.36
CA GLU A 123 -6.26 -9.14 17.60
C GLU A 123 -7.01 -9.07 16.27
N GLU A 124 -7.65 -10.17 15.92
CA GLU A 124 -8.56 -10.29 14.79
C GLU A 124 -10.00 -10.31 15.30
N ARG A 125 -10.88 -9.60 14.61
CA ARG A 125 -12.32 -9.58 14.92
C ARG A 125 -13.11 -9.80 13.65
N ARG A 126 -14.19 -10.59 13.77
CA ARG A 126 -15.10 -10.88 12.67
C ARG A 126 -16.32 -10.00 12.70
N PHE A 127 -16.82 -9.69 11.51
CA PHE A 127 -18.06 -8.95 11.31
C PHE A 127 -18.84 -9.55 10.14
N LEU A 128 -20.15 -9.36 10.17
CA LEU A 128 -21.03 -9.57 9.01
C LEU A 128 -21.41 -8.21 8.44
N VAL A 129 -20.99 -7.95 7.20
CA VAL A 129 -21.32 -6.73 6.47
C VAL A 129 -22.28 -7.10 5.34
N PRO A 130 -23.42 -6.41 5.15
CA PRO A 130 -24.24 -6.59 3.97
C PRO A 130 -23.38 -6.49 2.71
N SER A 131 -23.49 -7.46 1.79
CA SER A 131 -22.60 -7.49 0.62
C SER A 131 -22.75 -6.26 -0.29
N VAL A 132 -23.88 -5.56 -0.19
CA VAL A 132 -24.13 -4.29 -0.88
C VAL A 132 -23.35 -3.12 -0.28
N ASP A 133 -23.04 -3.18 1.02
CA ASP A 133 -22.29 -2.17 1.75
C ASP A 133 -20.78 -2.43 1.68
N TYR A 134 -20.37 -3.70 1.54
CA TYR A 134 -18.96 -4.07 1.46
C TYR A 134 -18.36 -3.68 0.11
N GLN A 135 -17.48 -2.68 0.13
CA GLN A 135 -16.68 -2.29 -1.03
C GLN A 135 -15.20 -2.39 -0.67
N ALA A 136 -14.45 -3.23 -1.38
CA ALA A 136 -13.01 -3.31 -1.23
C ALA A 136 -12.38 -1.99 -1.72
N GLY A 137 -12.05 -1.10 -0.77
CA GLY A 137 -11.33 0.14 -1.04
C GLY A 137 -9.84 -0.10 -1.28
N GLY A 138 -9.15 0.89 -1.88
CA GLY A 138 -7.72 0.80 -2.20
C GLY A 138 -6.80 0.59 -0.99
N PHE A 139 -7.23 0.98 0.22
CA PHE A 139 -6.47 0.85 1.46
C PHE A 139 -7.17 -0.01 2.53
N GLY A 140 -8.30 -0.63 2.18
CA GLY A 140 -9.13 -1.43 3.08
C GLY A 140 -10.52 -0.83 3.34
N PHE A 141 -11.36 -1.61 4.01
CA PHE A 141 -12.70 -1.22 4.43
C PHE A 141 -12.70 -1.03 5.95
N VAL A 142 -13.10 0.15 6.43
CA VAL A 142 -13.16 0.45 7.87
C VAL A 142 -14.53 0.02 8.39
N ILE A 143 -14.56 -0.78 9.45
CA ILE A 143 -15.79 -1.19 10.11
C ILE A 143 -16.36 -0.04 10.92
N ASP A 144 -17.62 0.29 10.67
CA ASP A 144 -18.41 1.12 11.56
C ASP A 144 -19.00 0.24 12.68
N GLU A 145 -18.38 0.27 13.87
CA GLU A 145 -18.83 -0.51 15.04
C GLU A 145 -20.24 -0.10 15.54
N THR A 146 -20.79 1.04 15.09
CA THR A 146 -22.17 1.44 15.41
C THR A 146 -23.20 0.81 14.48
N ARG A 147 -22.78 0.33 13.30
CA ARG A 147 -23.64 -0.27 12.27
C ARG A 147 -23.46 -1.78 12.18
N TYR A 148 -22.26 -2.29 12.42
CA TYR A 148 -21.93 -3.71 12.31
C TYR A 148 -21.38 -4.24 13.63
N ALA A 149 -22.12 -5.16 14.24
CA ALA A 149 -21.69 -5.84 15.45
C ALA A 149 -20.66 -6.93 15.15
N ALA A 150 -19.77 -7.20 16.11
CA ALA A 150 -18.88 -8.34 16.06
C ALA A 150 -19.68 -9.65 15.91
N PHE A 151 -19.15 -10.58 15.12
CA PHE A 151 -19.82 -11.84 14.82
C PHE A 151 -18.95 -13.04 15.15
N ASP A 152 -19.37 -13.78 16.17
CA ASP A 152 -18.65 -14.98 16.66
C ASP A 152 -19.31 -16.30 16.23
N GLY A 153 -20.30 -16.26 15.34
CA GLY A 153 -21.03 -17.45 14.86
C GLY A 153 -20.26 -18.31 13.85
N PRO A 154 -20.93 -19.29 13.21
CA PRO A 154 -20.35 -20.17 12.19
C PRO A 154 -19.64 -19.38 11.09
N SER A 155 -18.51 -19.90 10.61
CA SER A 155 -17.62 -19.18 9.69
C SER A 155 -17.47 -19.96 8.40
N SER A 156 -17.55 -19.26 7.27
CA SER A 156 -17.14 -19.80 5.97
C SER A 156 -15.62 -19.72 5.76
N PHE A 157 -14.86 -19.09 6.66
CA PHE A 157 -13.39 -19.11 6.63
C PHE A 157 -12.85 -20.48 7.08
N ALA A 158 -12.18 -21.19 6.17
CA ALA A 158 -11.57 -22.50 6.44
C ALA A 158 -10.51 -22.49 7.55
N SER A 159 -9.84 -21.35 7.79
CA SER A 159 -8.84 -21.18 8.86
C SER A 159 -9.43 -20.79 10.22
N TRP A 160 -10.75 -20.55 10.30
CA TRP A 160 -11.38 -20.11 11.53
C TRP A 160 -11.84 -21.29 12.39
N ASN A 161 -10.89 -21.88 13.13
CA ASN A 161 -11.25 -22.68 14.29
C ASN A 161 -11.68 -21.69 15.36
N GLY A 162 -13.00 -21.60 15.62
CA GLY A 162 -13.56 -20.74 16.66
C GLY A 162 -12.69 -20.82 17.91
N ARG A 163 -11.93 -19.75 18.17
CA ARG A 163 -11.13 -19.69 19.39
C ARG A 163 -12.14 -19.62 20.52
N ASP A 164 -12.14 -20.68 21.32
CA ASP A 164 -13.07 -20.92 22.41
C ASP A 164 -13.40 -19.64 23.14
N ALA A 165 -14.70 -19.40 23.28
CA ALA A 165 -15.23 -18.45 24.25
C ALA A 165 -14.62 -18.81 25.61
N ALA A 166 -13.79 -17.91 26.15
CA ALA A 166 -13.40 -17.93 27.55
C ALA A 166 -14.52 -17.32 28.40
#